data_AF-A0A4R3SCL2-F1
#
_entry.id   AF-A0A4R3SCL2-F1
#
_cell.length_a   1.000
_cell.length_b   1.000
_cell.length_c   1.000
_cell.angle_alpha   90.00
_cell.angle_beta   90.00
_cell.angle_gamma   90.00
#
_symmetry.space_group_name_H-M   'P 1'
#
loop_
_entity.id
_entity.type
_entity.pdbx_description
1 polymer ?
#
loop_
_entity_poly.entity_id
_entity_poly.type
_entity_poly.pdbx_seq_one_letter_code
_entity_poly.pdbx_strand_id
1 'polypeptide(L)'
;MTEPFDDEARRAILRHMNVDHAVDNLAIVRANGAATAVAATMTEIDAIAGVWLARLDDGDEEQVIVPWTSPLTDRRSARVQIVEVHSAAQAQLAEPS
;
A
#
# COMPACT_ATOMS: atom_id res chain seq x y z
N MET A 1 -14.21 10.77 8.99
CA MET A 1 -12.99 9.97 8.86
C MET A 1 -12.00 10.51 9.86
N THR A 2 -11.45 9.68 10.74
CA THR A 2 -10.47 10.13 11.74
C THR A 2 -9.10 10.15 11.06
N GLU A 3 -8.45 11.30 11.03
CA GLU A 3 -7.08 11.38 10.52
C GLU A 3 -6.11 10.95 11.64
N PRO A 4 -5.36 9.84 11.47
CA PRO A 4 -4.46 9.31 12.50
C PRO A 4 -3.17 10.12 12.66
N PHE A 5 -2.92 11.05 11.74
CA PHE A 5 -1.79 11.96 11.74
C PHE A 5 -2.14 13.16 10.85
N ASP A 6 -1.41 14.26 10.98
CA ASP A 6 -1.65 15.47 10.20
C ASP A 6 -1.34 15.29 8.70
N ASP A 7 -1.79 16.26 7.90
CA ASP A 7 -1.59 16.31 6.46
C ASP A 7 -0.10 16.26 6.05
N GLU A 8 0.80 16.85 6.84
CA GLU A 8 2.23 16.87 6.54
C GLU A 8 2.83 15.48 6.69
N ALA A 9 2.50 14.79 7.79
CA ALA A 9 2.83 13.41 8.03
C ALA A 9 2.27 12.50 6.93
N ARG A 10 1.01 12.68 6.53
CA ARG A 10 0.39 11.93 5.43
C ARG A 10 1.19 12.09 4.14
N ARG A 11 1.46 13.33 3.72
CA ARG A 11 2.25 13.62 2.52
C ARG A 11 3.66 13.05 2.59
N ALA A 12 4.31 13.13 3.75
CA ALA A 12 5.64 12.58 3.94
C ALA A 12 5.66 11.04 3.80
N ILE A 13 4.65 10.35 4.33
CA ILE A 13 4.49 8.90 4.17
C ILE A 13 4.27 8.54 2.70
N LEU A 14 3.32 9.19 2.02
CA LEU A 14 3.04 8.93 0.60
C LEU A 14 4.28 9.14 -0.27
N ARG A 15 5.00 10.25 -0.05
CA ARG A 15 6.26 10.52 -0.76
C ARG A 15 7.29 9.43 -0.51
N HIS A 16 7.50 9.03 0.75
CA HIS A 16 8.48 8.01 1.10
C HIS A 16 8.12 6.66 0.46
N MET A 17 6.87 6.23 0.55
CA MET A 17 6.40 4.99 -0.08
C MET A 17 6.61 4.99 -1.59
N ASN A 18 6.30 6.10 -2.25
CA ASN A 18 6.38 6.17 -3.71
C ASN A 18 7.81 6.36 -4.25
N VAL A 19 8.71 6.97 -3.48
CA VAL A 19 10.10 7.21 -3.91
C VAL A 19 11.03 6.06 -3.52
N ASP A 20 10.93 5.59 -2.28
CA ASP A 20 11.90 4.64 -1.72
C ASP A 20 11.40 3.19 -1.78
N HIS A 21 10.07 2.99 -1.91
CA HIS A 21 9.41 1.69 -1.77
C HIS A 21 8.50 1.33 -2.97
N ALA A 22 8.85 1.79 -4.18
CA ALA A 22 8.06 1.50 -5.38
C ALA A 22 7.92 -0.02 -5.67
N VAL A 23 8.96 -0.80 -5.35
CA VAL A 23 8.94 -2.28 -5.49
C VAL A 23 8.01 -2.91 -4.47
N ASP A 24 8.01 -2.41 -3.23
CA ASP A 24 7.14 -2.92 -2.17
C ASP A 24 5.66 -2.60 -2.49
N ASN A 25 5.37 -1.39 -2.98
CA ASN A 25 4.04 -1.03 -3.49
C ASN A 25 3.57 -2.01 -4.57
N LEU A 26 4.46 -2.38 -5.50
CA LEU A 26 4.13 -3.33 -6.57
C LEU A 26 3.82 -4.73 -6.01
N ALA A 27 4.59 -5.20 -5.03
CA ALA A 27 4.31 -6.48 -4.37
C ALA A 27 2.95 -6.46 -3.65
N ILE A 28 2.65 -5.37 -2.93
CA ILE A 28 1.38 -5.19 -2.22
C ILE A 28 0.20 -5.29 -3.20
N VAL A 29 0.18 -4.50 -4.28
CA VAL A 29 -0.99 -4.50 -5.18
C VAL A 29 -1.17 -5.83 -5.92
N ARG A 30 -0.07 -6.52 -6.28
CA ARG A 30 -0.12 -7.83 -6.94
C ARG A 30 -0.74 -8.90 -6.06
N ALA A 31 -0.42 -8.91 -4.77
CA ALA A 31 -1.02 -9.84 -3.82
C ALA A 31 -2.50 -9.53 -3.50
N ASN A 32 -2.93 -8.28 -3.71
CA ASN A 32 -4.25 -7.78 -3.30
C ASN A 32 -5.21 -7.53 -4.48
N GLY A 33 -5.05 -8.28 -5.58
CA GLY A 33 -6.03 -8.33 -6.67
C GLY A 33 -5.51 -7.85 -8.03
N ALA A 34 -4.49 -6.99 -8.07
CA ALA A 34 -3.90 -6.49 -9.32
C ALA A 34 -2.70 -7.35 -9.75
N ALA A 35 -2.92 -8.65 -9.95
CA ALA A 35 -1.85 -9.64 -10.15
C ALA A 35 -0.91 -9.33 -11.33
N THR A 36 -1.43 -8.68 -12.39
CA THR A 36 -0.67 -8.30 -13.59
C THR A 36 -0.05 -6.89 -13.50
N ALA A 37 -0.19 -6.20 -12.38
CA ALA A 37 0.37 -4.86 -12.21
C ALA A 37 1.85 -4.81 -12.56
N VAL A 38 2.30 -3.75 -13.23
CA VAL A 38 3.71 -3.48 -13.57
C VAL A 38 4.25 -2.25 -12.86
N ALA A 39 3.38 -1.41 -12.30
CA ALA A 39 3.74 -0.30 -11.42
C ALA A 39 2.61 -0.02 -10.42
N ALA A 40 2.94 0.61 -9.29
CA ALA A 40 1.95 0.97 -8.28
C ALA A 40 2.35 2.27 -7.57
N THR A 41 1.37 3.15 -7.37
CA THR A 41 1.53 4.40 -6.63
C THR A 41 0.55 4.41 -5.48
N MET A 42 1.03 4.58 -4.25
CA MET A 42 0.17 4.82 -3.10
C MET A 42 -0.40 6.24 -3.22
N THR A 43 -1.72 6.37 -3.26
CA THR A 43 -2.41 7.65 -3.46
C THR A 43 -2.98 8.19 -2.16
N GLU A 44 -3.49 7.31 -1.30
CA GLU A 44 -4.04 7.70 -0.01
C GLU A 44 -3.66 6.71 1.09
N ILE A 45 -3.65 7.22 2.32
CA ILE A 45 -3.51 6.46 3.55
C ILE A 45 -4.36 7.11 4.62
N ASP A 46 -5.22 6.33 5.25
CA ASP A 46 -6.05 6.78 6.36
C ASP A 46 -6.01 5.80 7.54
N ALA A 47 -6.87 6.03 8.54
CA ALA A 47 -6.93 5.22 9.74
C ALA A 47 -7.28 3.74 9.50
N ILE A 48 -7.89 3.37 8.37
CA ILE A 48 -8.42 2.01 8.15
C ILE A 48 -7.84 1.31 6.93
N ALA A 49 -7.32 2.03 5.95
CA ALA A 49 -6.75 1.43 4.74
C ALA A 49 -5.65 2.27 4.09
N GLY A 50 -4.88 1.61 3.23
CA GLY A 50 -4.07 2.23 2.20
C GLY A 50 -4.76 2.09 0.85
N VAL A 51 -4.55 3.08 -0.02
CA VAL A 51 -5.10 3.07 -1.37
C VAL A 51 -3.97 3.25 -2.37
N TRP A 52 -3.93 2.36 -3.35
CA TRP A 52 -2.97 2.38 -4.45
C TRP A 52 -3.70 2.51 -5.78
N LEU A 53 -3.03 3.14 -6.73
CA LEU A 53 -3.33 3.05 -8.15
C LEU A 53 -2.30 2.12 -8.78
N ALA A 54 -2.75 0.96 -9.24
CA ALA A 54 -1.96 -0.04 -9.92
C ALA A 54 -2.08 0.18 -11.43
N ARG A 55 -0.95 0.18 -12.15
CA ARG A 55 -0.93 0.14 -13.60
C ARG A 55 -0.67 -1.28 -14.06
N LEU A 56 -1.57 -1.83 -14.87
CA LEU A 56 -1.52 -3.19 -15.40
C LEU A 56 -0.61 -3.29 -16.63
N ASP A 57 -0.32 -4.51 -17.06
CA ASP A 57 0.56 -4.80 -18.19
C ASP A 57 -0.06 -4.48 -19.57
N ASP A 58 -1.39 -4.42 -19.65
CA ASP A 58 -2.15 -3.92 -20.79
C ASP A 58 -2.24 -2.39 -20.86
N GLY A 59 -1.78 -1.70 -19.80
CA GLY A 59 -1.78 -0.25 -19.69
C GLY A 59 -2.98 0.33 -18.92
N ASP A 60 -3.95 -0.48 -18.52
CA ASP A 60 -5.08 -0.02 -17.71
C ASP A 60 -4.64 0.30 -16.26
N GLU A 61 -5.50 1.06 -15.56
CA GLU A 61 -5.29 1.41 -14.16
C GLU A 61 -6.42 0.87 -13.28
N GLU A 62 -6.06 0.24 -12.16
CA GLU A 62 -6.99 -0.25 -11.15
C GLU A 62 -6.69 0.34 -9.77
N GLN A 63 -7.75 0.67 -9.04
CA GLN A 63 -7.63 1.07 -7.64
C GLN A 63 -7.60 -0.17 -6.75
N VAL A 64 -6.56 -0.27 -5.92
CA VAL A 64 -6.40 -1.33 -4.93
C VAL A 64 -6.50 -0.73 -3.53
N ILE A 65 -7.45 -1.21 -2.74
CA ILE A 65 -7.67 -0.78 -1.36
C ILE A 65 -7.28 -1.93 -0.45
N VAL A 66 -6.31 -1.71 0.43
CA VAL A 66 -5.85 -2.72 1.39
C VAL A 66 -6.20 -2.28 2.81
N PRO A 67 -7.14 -2.96 3.49
CA PRO A 67 -7.43 -2.69 4.88
C PRO A 67 -6.26 -3.01 5.81
N TRP A 68 -6.06 -2.19 6.83
CA TRP A 68 -5.14 -2.49 7.92
C TRP A 68 -5.71 -3.57 8.83
N THR A 69 -4.84 -4.37 9.45
CA THR A 69 -5.27 -5.37 10.46
C THR A 69 -5.68 -4.69 11.77
N SER A 70 -5.17 -3.48 12.01
CA SER A 70 -5.54 -2.61 13.13
C SER A 70 -5.55 -1.14 12.69
N PRO A 71 -6.47 -0.32 13.22
CA PRO A 71 -6.53 1.08 12.82
C PRO A 71 -5.23 1.83 13.12
N LEU A 72 -4.87 2.75 12.23
CA LEU A 72 -3.75 3.65 12.48
C LEU A 72 -4.14 4.66 13.57
N THR A 73 -3.20 4.96 14.44
CA THR A 73 -3.33 5.98 15.49
C THR A 73 -2.23 7.04 15.40
N ASP A 74 -1.12 6.73 14.73
CA ASP A 74 0.00 7.63 14.51
C ASP A 74 0.90 7.14 13.35
N ARG A 75 2.02 7.84 13.10
CA ARG A 75 3.00 7.45 12.07
C ARG A 75 3.70 6.13 12.37
N ARG A 76 3.86 5.78 13.66
CA ARG A 76 4.51 4.53 14.06
C ARG A 76 3.60 3.35 13.74
N SER A 77 2.30 3.44 14.05
CA SER A 77 1.32 2.42 13.66
C SER A 77 1.24 2.29 12.14
N ALA A 78 1.32 3.40 11.39
CA ALA A 78 1.35 3.37 9.92
C ALA A 78 2.52 2.53 9.39
N ARG A 79 3.72 2.75 9.91
CA ARG A 79 4.90 1.95 9.54
C ARG A 79 4.69 0.46 9.83
N VAL A 80 4.16 0.12 11.01
CA VAL A 80 3.92 -1.27 11.40
C VAL A 80 2.94 -1.93 10.42
N GLN A 81 1.80 -1.30 10.18
CA GLN A 81 0.75 -1.85 9.31
C GLN A 81 1.20 -1.98 7.84
N ILE A 82 1.95 -1.00 7.32
CA ILE A 82 2.53 -1.09 5.96
C ILE A 82 3.49 -2.28 5.85
N VAL A 83 4.36 -2.47 6.84
CA VAL A 83 5.32 -3.60 6.85
C VAL A 83 4.59 -4.94 6.98
N GLU A 84 3.53 -5.01 7.79
CA GLU A 84 2.69 -6.22 7.90
C GLU A 84 2.04 -6.58 6.55
N VAL A 85 1.41 -5.61 5.88
CA VAL A 85 0.78 -5.81 4.57
C VAL A 85 1.81 -6.23 3.52
N HIS A 86 2.98 -5.60 3.48
CA HIS A 86 4.05 -5.98 2.58
C HIS A 86 4.55 -7.41 2.86
N SER A 87 4.76 -7.76 4.14
CA SER A 87 5.24 -9.10 4.52
C SER A 87 4.23 -10.19 4.14
N ALA A 88 2.93 -9.92 4.34
CA ALA A 88 1.86 -10.81 3.92
C ALA A 88 1.83 -10.97 2.38
N ALA A 89 1.99 -9.87 1.65
CA ALA A 89 2.06 -9.90 0.19
C ALA A 89 3.25 -10.74 -0.32
N GLN A 90 4.43 -10.58 0.29
CA GLN A 90 5.60 -11.39 -0.05
C GLN A 90 5.38 -12.88 0.24
N ALA A 91 4.76 -13.22 1.36
CA ALA A 91 4.44 -14.60 1.69
C ALA A 91 3.49 -15.21 0.65
N GLN A 92 2.41 -14.51 0.30
CA GLN A 92 1.44 -14.97 -0.68
C GLN A 92 2.04 -15.15 -2.08
N LEU A 93 2.94 -14.26 -2.50
CA LEU A 93 3.60 -14.35 -3.82
C LEU A 93 4.69 -15.44 -3.87
N ALA A 94 5.19 -15.90 -2.71
CA ALA A 94 6.16 -16.98 -2.63
C ALA A 94 5.51 -18.38 -2.64
N GLU A 95 4.21 -18.47 -2.36
CA GLU A 95 3.48 -19.73 -2.42
C GLU A 95 3.35 -20.19 -3.89
N PRO A 96 3.83 -21.39 -4.25
CA PRO A 96 3.64 -21.92 -5.60
C PRO A 96 2.14 -22.18 -5.82
N SER A 97 1.58 -21.56 -6.86
CA SER A 97 0.18 -21.76 -7.29
C SER A 97 -0.10 -23.18 -7.77
#